data_AF-A0A345UIV0-F1
#
_entry.id   AF-A0A345UIV0-F1
#
_cell.length_a   1.000
_cell.length_b   1.000
_cell.length_c   1.000
_cell.angle_alpha   90.00
_cell.angle_beta   90.00
_cell.angle_gamma   90.00
#
_symmetry.space_group_name_H-M   'P 1'
#
loop_
_entity.id
_entity.type
_entity.pdbx_description
1 polymer ?
#
loop_
_entity_poly.entity_id
_entity_poly.type
_entity_poly.pdbx_seq_one_letter_code
_entity_poly.pdbx_strand_id
1 'polypeptide(L)'
;MFSFFKRRKADSKSAQKKASKPELRYEIRIEGREKPLFERALQLYIFVHHMPHDKLPPELAEQMRHTSNAVYSLIFHWLRDGKPSVEYMDFLNEKVTELRKLSPEQAARFDIPPDQLQHIELQHIVRMRFLDEDREHPVYIRYVKAQGLCMHNVGTPSA
;
A
#
# COMPACT_ATOMS: atom_id res chain seq x y z
N MET A 1 68.69 -4.29 -3.28
CA MET A 1 67.80 -3.97 -2.15
C MET A 1 66.38 -4.35 -2.57
N PHE A 2 65.87 -5.42 -1.96
CA PHE A 2 64.50 -5.98 -1.92
C PHE A 2 63.65 -6.24 -3.18
N SER A 3 63.03 -7.42 -3.12
CA SER A 3 62.12 -8.06 -4.07
C SER A 3 60.65 -7.98 -3.58
N PHE A 4 59.70 -8.35 -4.48
CA PHE A 4 58.32 -8.84 -4.24
C PHE A 4 57.22 -7.82 -3.80
N PHE A 5 56.18 -7.61 -4.62
CA PHE A 5 54.93 -8.41 -4.63
C PHE A 5 53.92 -7.98 -5.72
N LYS A 6 53.40 -8.97 -6.45
CA LYS A 6 52.11 -8.96 -7.17
C LYS A 6 50.96 -8.63 -6.20
N ARG A 7 49.96 -7.84 -6.60
CA ARG A 7 48.51 -8.06 -6.31
C ARG A 7 47.66 -7.04 -7.08
N ARG A 8 46.97 -7.51 -8.11
CA ARG A 8 45.53 -7.83 -8.18
C ARG A 8 44.70 -6.63 -8.62
N LYS A 9 44.25 -6.71 -9.87
CA LYS A 9 43.03 -6.07 -10.36
C LYS A 9 41.90 -6.43 -9.38
N ALA A 10 41.36 -5.43 -8.70
CA ALA A 10 40.08 -5.57 -8.04
C ALA A 10 39.02 -5.18 -9.07
N ASP A 11 38.44 -6.20 -9.69
CA ASP A 11 37.15 -6.11 -10.37
C ASP A 11 36.13 -5.51 -9.39
N SER A 12 35.81 -4.22 -9.56
CA SER A 12 34.59 -3.65 -9.02
C SER A 12 33.42 -4.17 -9.83
N LYS A 13 33.07 -5.46 -9.63
CA LYS A 13 31.75 -5.98 -9.98
C LYS A 13 30.75 -5.26 -9.09
N SER A 14 30.23 -4.15 -9.61
CA SER A 14 28.94 -3.59 -9.22
C SER A 14 27.91 -4.70 -9.33
N ALA A 15 27.64 -5.35 -8.19
CA ALA A 15 26.53 -6.25 -8.02
C ALA A 15 25.25 -5.43 -8.16
N GLN A 16 24.79 -5.26 -9.41
CA GLN A 16 23.39 -5.00 -9.69
C GLN A 16 22.62 -6.14 -9.04
N LYS A 17 22.13 -5.89 -7.82
CA LYS A 17 21.04 -6.62 -7.19
C LYS A 17 19.89 -6.53 -8.18
N LYS A 18 19.78 -7.51 -9.09
CA LYS A 18 18.58 -7.72 -9.89
C LYS A 18 17.46 -7.86 -8.88
N ALA A 19 16.63 -6.83 -8.73
CA ALA A 19 15.41 -6.94 -7.96
C ALA A 19 14.63 -8.08 -8.60
N SER A 20 14.61 -9.23 -7.92
CA SER A 20 13.76 -10.35 -8.28
C SER A 20 12.34 -9.79 -8.42
N LYS A 21 11.69 -10.10 -9.56
CA LYS A 21 10.30 -9.69 -9.75
C LYS A 21 9.49 -10.19 -8.55
N PRO A 22 8.59 -9.37 -7.99
CA PRO A 22 7.77 -9.80 -6.87
C PRO A 22 6.95 -11.02 -7.28
N GLU A 23 7.10 -12.13 -6.55
CA GLU A 23 6.33 -13.34 -6.78
C GLU A 23 4.93 -13.17 -6.19
N LEU A 24 3.96 -12.84 -7.05
CA LEU A 24 2.54 -12.83 -6.70
C LEU A 24 2.04 -14.28 -6.78
N ARG A 25 2.01 -14.97 -5.64
CA ARG A 25 1.77 -16.41 -5.55
C ARG A 25 0.30 -16.77 -5.36
N TYR A 26 -0.52 -15.80 -4.94
CA TYR A 26 -1.91 -16.02 -4.56
C TYR A 26 -2.83 -15.13 -5.40
N GLU A 27 -4.03 -15.64 -5.65
CA GLU A 27 -5.07 -14.94 -6.40
C GLU A 27 -6.39 -15.02 -5.64
N ILE A 28 -7.07 -13.89 -5.54
CA ILE A 28 -8.43 -13.80 -5.02
C ILE A 28 -9.29 -12.99 -5.98
N ARG A 29 -10.53 -13.43 -6.12
CA ARG A 29 -11.53 -12.74 -6.94
C ARG A 29 -12.50 -12.01 -6.02
N ILE A 30 -12.63 -10.71 -6.22
CA ILE A 30 -13.44 -9.81 -5.40
C ILE A 30 -14.65 -9.39 -6.24
N GLU A 31 -15.83 -9.87 -5.82
CA GLU A 31 -17.06 -9.78 -6.61
C GLU A 31 -18.23 -9.18 -5.81
N GLY A 32 -19.34 -8.92 -6.51
CA GLY A 32 -20.58 -8.46 -5.88
C GLY A 32 -20.41 -7.19 -5.06
N ARG A 33 -20.88 -7.24 -3.80
CA ARG A 33 -20.86 -6.09 -2.88
C ARG A 33 -19.47 -5.81 -2.30
N GLU A 34 -18.55 -6.76 -2.38
CA GLU A 34 -17.18 -6.62 -1.85
C GLU A 34 -16.31 -5.77 -2.77
N LYS A 35 -16.52 -5.88 -4.09
CA LYS A 35 -15.74 -5.15 -5.10
C LYS A 35 -15.70 -3.63 -4.86
N PRO A 36 -16.83 -2.90 -4.74
CA PRO A 36 -16.78 -1.45 -4.53
C PRO A 36 -16.15 -1.06 -3.18
N LEU A 37 -16.27 -1.91 -2.17
CA LEU A 37 -15.68 -1.68 -0.85
C LEU A 37 -14.15 -1.84 -0.90
N PHE A 38 -13.68 -2.88 -1.58
CA PHE A 38 -12.26 -3.08 -1.82
C PHE A 38 -11.68 -1.94 -2.65
N GLU A 39 -12.35 -1.54 -3.74
CA GLU A 39 -11.94 -0.38 -4.54
C GLU A 39 -11.84 0.91 -3.70
N ARG A 40 -12.76 1.12 -2.76
CA ARG A 40 -12.71 2.27 -1.85
C ARG A 40 -11.51 2.23 -0.90
N ALA A 41 -11.13 1.03 -0.42
CA ALA A 41 -9.89 0.86 0.35
C ALA A 41 -8.65 1.20 -0.51
N LEU A 42 -8.63 0.79 -1.78
CA LEU A 42 -7.54 1.15 -2.71
C LEU A 42 -7.47 2.66 -2.96
N GLN A 43 -8.63 3.31 -3.13
CA GLN A 43 -8.70 4.78 -3.29
C GLN A 43 -8.13 5.49 -2.07
N LEU A 44 -8.51 5.06 -0.86
CA LEU A 44 -7.99 5.66 0.38
C LEU A 44 -6.49 5.42 0.53
N TYR A 45 -5.99 4.23 0.18
CA TYR A 45 -4.55 3.96 0.13
C TYR A 45 -3.83 4.94 -0.82
N ILE A 46 -4.33 5.10 -2.04
CA ILE A 46 -3.74 6.03 -3.01
C ILE A 46 -3.77 7.46 -2.48
N PHE A 47 -4.87 7.86 -1.86
CA PHE A 47 -5.03 9.19 -1.27
C PHE A 47 -3.98 9.48 -0.18
N VAL A 48 -3.85 8.60 0.82
CA VAL A 48 -2.92 8.82 1.94
C VAL A 48 -1.45 8.77 1.53
N HIS A 49 -1.14 8.13 0.40
CA HIS A 49 0.21 8.09 -0.16
C HIS A 49 0.43 9.08 -1.33
N HIS A 50 -0.59 9.84 -1.71
CA HIS A 50 -0.49 10.81 -2.80
C HIS A 50 0.46 11.95 -2.42
N MET A 51 0.42 12.39 -1.16
CA MET A 51 1.30 13.41 -0.64
C MET A 51 2.33 12.80 0.34
N PRO A 52 3.62 13.16 0.20
CA PRO A 52 4.65 12.80 1.18
C PRO A 52 4.29 13.32 2.58
N HIS A 53 4.30 12.44 3.59
CA HIS A 53 3.88 12.79 4.95
C HIS A 53 4.79 13.81 5.63
N ASP A 54 6.05 13.92 5.19
CA ASP A 54 7.03 14.91 5.65
C ASP A 54 6.69 16.35 5.22
N LYS A 55 5.80 16.53 4.24
CA LYS A 55 5.30 17.83 3.79
C LYS A 55 4.04 18.30 4.54
N LEU A 56 3.49 17.45 5.41
CA LEU A 56 2.29 17.76 6.17
C LEU A 56 2.66 18.27 7.58
N PRO A 57 1.80 19.11 8.21
CA PRO A 57 1.93 19.42 9.63
C PRO A 57 1.97 18.14 10.48
N PRO A 58 2.70 18.10 11.61
CA PRO A 58 2.93 16.88 12.38
C PRO A 58 1.67 16.08 12.71
N GLU A 59 0.61 16.76 13.16
CA GLU A 59 -0.68 16.15 13.51
C GLU A 59 -1.36 15.49 12.30
N LEU A 60 -1.35 16.18 11.15
CA LEU A 60 -1.92 15.65 9.92
C LEU A 60 -1.07 14.51 9.34
N ALA A 61 0.26 14.61 9.44
CA ALA A 61 1.18 13.55 9.05
C ALA A 61 0.98 12.27 9.88
N GLU A 62 0.76 12.42 11.19
CA GLU A 62 0.41 11.31 12.09
C GLU A 62 -0.94 10.70 11.71
N GLN A 63 -1.96 11.51 11.45
CA GLN A 63 -3.26 11.03 10.99
C GLN A 63 -3.15 10.26 9.66
N MET A 64 -2.34 10.72 8.70
CA MET A 64 -2.11 10.00 7.43
C MET A 64 -1.36 8.69 7.65
N ARG A 65 -0.34 8.65 8.52
CA ARG A 65 0.37 7.42 8.87
C ARG A 65 -0.56 6.40 9.51
N HIS A 66 -1.36 6.84 10.48
CA HIS A 66 -2.34 5.98 11.14
C HIS A 66 -3.37 5.44 10.14
N THR A 67 -3.89 6.30 9.25
CA THR A 67 -4.84 5.89 8.20
C THR A 67 -4.20 4.94 7.17
N SER A 68 -2.94 5.16 6.82
CA SER A 68 -2.16 4.25 5.96
C SER A 68 -2.06 2.86 6.58
N ASN A 69 -1.70 2.76 7.86
CA ASN A 69 -1.57 1.49 8.57
C ASN A 69 -2.93 0.78 8.68
N ALA A 70 -3.99 1.54 9.00
CA ALA A 70 -5.36 1.05 9.01
C ALA A 70 -5.78 0.38 7.69
N VAL A 71 -5.56 1.09 6.57
CA VAL A 71 -5.91 0.60 5.24
C VAL A 71 -5.06 -0.58 4.81
N TYR A 72 -3.77 -0.58 5.17
CA TYR A 72 -2.92 -1.73 4.96
C TYR A 72 -3.49 -2.97 5.67
N SER A 73 -3.77 -2.88 6.98
CA SER A 73 -4.33 -3.99 7.75
C SER A 73 -5.63 -4.50 7.13
N LEU A 74 -6.54 -3.59 6.75
CA LEU A 74 -7.78 -3.93 6.06
C LEU A 74 -7.52 -4.76 4.79
N ILE A 75 -6.67 -4.26 3.89
CA ILE A 75 -6.38 -4.93 2.62
C ILE A 75 -5.68 -6.27 2.89
N PHE A 76 -4.71 -6.31 3.80
CA PHE A 76 -3.98 -7.51 4.17
C PHE A 76 -4.91 -8.60 4.69
N HIS A 77 -5.79 -8.28 5.64
CA HIS A 77 -6.77 -9.20 6.19
C HIS A 77 -7.73 -9.70 5.13
N TRP A 78 -8.21 -8.82 4.25
CA TRP A 78 -9.07 -9.20 3.15
C TRP A 78 -8.41 -10.23 2.23
N LEU A 79 -7.14 -10.01 1.87
CA LEU A 79 -6.39 -10.93 1.01
C LEU A 79 -6.04 -12.25 1.70
N ARG A 80 -5.79 -12.22 3.02
CA ARG A 80 -5.41 -13.40 3.80
C ARG A 80 -6.62 -14.29 4.10
N ASP A 81 -7.72 -13.68 4.56
CA ASP A 81 -8.88 -14.38 5.11
C ASP A 81 -10.02 -14.52 4.06
N GLY A 82 -9.89 -13.83 2.93
CA GLY A 82 -10.80 -13.88 1.80
C GLY A 82 -12.11 -13.13 1.99
N LYS A 83 -12.28 -12.45 3.12
CA LYS A 83 -13.50 -11.69 3.48
C LYS A 83 -13.10 -10.47 4.32
N PRO A 84 -13.75 -9.31 4.15
CA PRO A 84 -13.58 -8.20 5.07
C PRO A 84 -14.29 -8.51 6.40
N SER A 85 -13.69 -8.17 7.54
CA SER A 85 -14.47 -8.07 8.80
C SER A 85 -15.44 -6.89 8.68
N VAL A 86 -16.62 -7.00 9.28
CA VAL A 86 -17.56 -5.87 9.38
C VAL A 86 -16.92 -4.71 10.14
N GLU A 87 -16.18 -5.02 11.21
CA GLU A 87 -15.44 -4.04 12.03
C GLU A 87 -14.47 -3.22 11.19
N TYR A 88 -13.84 -3.89 10.21
CA TYR A 88 -12.89 -3.31 9.29
C TYR A 88 -13.54 -2.34 8.30
N MET A 89 -14.80 -2.59 7.92
CA MET A 89 -15.58 -1.68 7.07
C MET A 89 -16.06 -0.44 7.82
N ASP A 90 -16.48 -0.60 9.07
CA ASP A 90 -16.86 0.52 9.93
C ASP A 90 -15.65 1.44 10.18
N PHE A 91 -14.49 0.83 10.42
CA PHE A 91 -13.24 1.57 10.58
C PHE A 91 -12.84 2.34 9.32
N LEU A 92 -13.00 1.76 8.12
CA LEU A 92 -12.75 2.48 6.86
C LEU A 92 -13.66 3.73 6.74
N ASN A 93 -14.94 3.59 7.07
CA ASN A 93 -15.88 4.71 7.03
C ASN A 93 -15.55 5.78 8.06
N GLU A 94 -15.11 5.39 9.25
CA GLU A 94 -14.62 6.30 10.30
C GLU A 94 -13.43 7.11 9.78
N LYS A 95 -12.41 6.46 9.19
CA LYS A 95 -11.24 7.17 8.64
C LYS A 95 -11.59 8.14 7.52
N VAL A 96 -12.46 7.75 6.61
CA VAL A 96 -12.96 8.68 5.58
C VAL A 96 -13.71 9.86 6.21
N THR A 97 -14.47 9.63 7.28
CA THR A 97 -15.20 10.67 8.00
C THR A 97 -14.28 11.62 8.75
N GLU A 98 -13.25 11.11 9.42
CA GLU A 98 -12.20 11.91 10.06
C GLU A 98 -11.51 12.84 9.04
N LEU A 99 -11.17 12.31 7.86
CA LEU A 99 -10.55 13.10 6.79
C LEU A 99 -11.48 14.19 6.25
N ARG A 100 -12.80 13.95 6.22
CA ARG A 100 -13.80 14.95 5.81
C ARG A 100 -14.03 16.04 6.85
N LYS A 101 -13.62 15.83 8.09
CA LYS A 101 -13.73 16.81 9.19
C LYS A 101 -12.52 17.74 9.28
N LEU A 102 -11.52 17.58 8.40
CA LEU A 102 -10.37 18.47 8.34
C LEU A 102 -10.82 19.92 8.13
N SER A 103 -10.10 20.86 8.76
CA SER A 103 -10.39 22.29 8.57
C SER A 103 -10.15 22.69 7.10
N PRO A 104 -10.79 23.76 6.60
CA PRO A 104 -10.55 24.24 5.24
C PRO A 104 -9.07 24.49 4.93
N GLU A 105 -8.29 24.97 5.92
CA GLU A 105 -6.85 25.20 5.79
C GLU A 105 -6.05 23.89 5.66
N GLN A 106 -6.47 22.83 6.36
CA GLN A 106 -5.87 21.51 6.25
C GLN A 106 -6.25 20.85 4.91
N ALA A 107 -7.52 20.94 4.52
CA ALA A 107 -8.02 20.37 3.26
C ALA A 107 -7.39 21.03 2.03
N ALA A 108 -7.14 22.34 2.06
CA ALA A 108 -6.50 23.09 0.99
C ALA A 108 -5.05 22.65 0.69
N ARG A 109 -4.44 21.83 1.55
CA ARG A 109 -3.11 21.26 1.32
C ARG A 109 -3.13 20.05 0.40
N PHE A 110 -4.29 19.43 0.17
CA PHE A 110 -4.41 18.28 -0.70
C PHE A 110 -4.83 18.71 -2.10
N ASP A 111 -4.14 18.20 -3.12
CA ASP A 111 -4.56 18.39 -4.53
C ASP A 111 -5.93 17.75 -4.81
N ILE A 112 -6.24 16.68 -4.06
CA ILE A 112 -7.53 16.01 -4.06
C ILE A 112 -8.17 16.28 -2.71
N PRO A 113 -9.32 16.97 -2.66
CA PRO A 113 -10.03 17.17 -1.41
C PRO A 113 -10.51 15.84 -0.78
N PRO A 114 -10.46 15.67 0.55
CA PRO A 114 -10.90 14.44 1.23
C PRO A 114 -12.34 13.99 0.93
N ASP A 115 -13.24 14.93 0.68
CA ASP A 115 -14.63 14.68 0.27
C ASP A 115 -14.74 14.09 -1.13
N GLN A 116 -13.75 14.34 -1.99
CA GLN A 116 -13.67 13.83 -3.36
C GLN A 116 -12.91 12.49 -3.47
N LEU A 117 -12.51 11.88 -2.37
CA LEU A 117 -11.78 10.60 -2.36
C LEU A 117 -12.46 9.51 -3.19
N GLN A 118 -13.79 9.44 -3.14
CA GLN A 118 -14.60 8.49 -3.91
C GLN A 118 -14.52 8.69 -5.44
N HIS A 119 -14.09 9.87 -5.90
CA HIS A 119 -13.90 10.20 -7.31
C HIS A 119 -12.49 9.89 -7.81
N ILE A 120 -11.58 9.42 -6.95
CA ILE A 120 -10.26 8.97 -7.38
C ILE A 120 -10.44 7.80 -8.35
N GLU A 121 -10.11 8.04 -9.62
CA GLU A 121 -10.26 7.00 -10.63
C GLU A 121 -9.12 5.98 -10.51
N LEU A 122 -9.47 4.76 -10.10
CA LEU A 122 -8.54 3.66 -10.12
C LEU A 122 -8.19 3.28 -11.55
N GLN A 123 -6.88 3.19 -11.83
CA GLN A 123 -6.36 2.65 -13.08
C GLN A 123 -6.87 1.22 -13.32
N HIS A 124 -6.86 0.79 -14.58
CA HIS A 124 -7.23 -0.59 -14.97
C HIS A 124 -6.41 -1.65 -14.20
N ILE A 125 -5.14 -1.35 -13.92
CA ILE A 125 -4.26 -2.16 -13.09
C ILE A 125 -3.72 -1.28 -11.97
N VAL A 126 -4.10 -1.58 -10.73
CA VAL A 126 -3.56 -0.93 -9.54
C VAL A 126 -2.42 -1.79 -8.98
N ARG A 127 -1.26 -1.17 -8.73
CA ARG A 127 -0.10 -1.83 -8.14
C ARG A 127 0.22 -1.15 -6.82
N MET A 128 0.33 -1.93 -5.77
CA MET A 128 0.65 -1.43 -4.44
C MET A 128 1.79 -2.22 -3.83
N ARG A 129 2.52 -1.54 -2.95
CA ARG A 129 3.58 -2.13 -2.17
C ARG A 129 3.44 -1.64 -0.74
N PHE A 130 3.36 -2.58 0.20
CA PHE A 130 3.36 -2.29 1.62
C PHE A 130 4.65 -2.83 2.22
N LEU A 131 5.10 -2.19 3.29
CA LEU A 131 6.10 -2.76 4.18
C LEU A 131 5.34 -3.33 5.37
N ASP A 132 5.39 -4.64 5.53
CA ASP A 132 4.88 -5.27 6.74
C ASP A 132 5.93 -5.06 7.84
N GLU A 133 5.61 -4.22 8.83
CA GLU A 133 6.51 -3.95 9.96
C GLU A 133 6.74 -5.20 10.82
N ASP A 134 5.78 -6.13 10.86
CA ASP A 134 5.87 -7.36 11.66
C ASP A 134 6.65 -8.47 10.93
N ARG A 135 6.63 -8.48 9.59
CA ARG A 135 7.19 -9.59 8.78
C ARG A 135 8.46 -9.25 8.01
N GLU A 136 8.92 -8.00 8.05
CA GLU A 136 10.06 -7.45 7.26
C GLU A 136 10.00 -7.78 5.75
N HIS A 137 8.85 -8.25 5.26
CA HIS A 137 8.67 -8.71 3.90
C HIS A 137 7.72 -7.76 3.17
N PRO A 138 8.14 -7.23 2.00
CA PRO A 138 7.28 -6.35 1.24
C PRO A 138 6.07 -7.12 0.71
N VAL A 139 4.88 -6.61 1.00
CA VAL A 139 3.64 -7.09 0.43
C VAL A 139 3.44 -6.41 -0.92
N TYR A 140 3.28 -7.19 -1.97
CA TYR A 140 2.98 -6.71 -3.31
C TYR A 140 1.57 -7.12 -3.69
N ILE A 141 0.81 -6.16 -4.21
CA ILE A 141 -0.56 -6.36 -4.66
C ILE A 141 -0.68 -5.84 -6.09
N ARG A 142 -1.35 -6.63 -6.94
CA ARG A 142 -1.77 -6.23 -8.28
C ARG A 142 -3.25 -6.51 -8.45
N TYR A 143 -4.04 -5.44 -8.51
CA TYR A 143 -5.48 -5.52 -8.72
C TYR A 143 -5.85 -5.18 -10.16
N VAL A 144 -6.66 -6.02 -10.80
CA VAL A 144 -7.19 -5.84 -12.16
C VAL A 144 -8.68 -5.49 -12.06
N LYS A 145 -8.99 -4.19 -12.13
CA LYS A 145 -10.33 -3.62 -11.87
C LYS A 145 -11.43 -4.27 -12.71
N ALA A 146 -11.19 -4.44 -14.01
CA ALA A 146 -12.18 -5.02 -14.93
C ALA A 146 -12.61 -6.43 -14.52
N GLN A 147 -11.68 -7.22 -13.98
CA GLN A 147 -11.91 -8.62 -13.63
C GLN A 147 -12.28 -8.81 -12.15
N GLY A 148 -12.07 -7.78 -11.31
CA GLY A 148 -12.13 -7.95 -9.86
C GLY A 148 -11.03 -8.89 -9.34
N LEU A 149 -9.97 -9.11 -10.10
CA LEU A 149 -8.92 -10.07 -9.76
C LEU A 149 -7.79 -9.38 -9.01
N CYS A 150 -7.43 -9.91 -7.84
CA CYS A 150 -6.32 -9.43 -7.04
C CYS A 150 -5.24 -10.51 -6.90
N MET A 151 -4.05 -10.23 -7.42
CA MET A 151 -2.86 -11.07 -7.27
C MET A 151 -1.99 -10.51 -6.13
N HIS A 152 -1.50 -11.36 -5.23
CA HIS A 152 -0.71 -10.93 -4.07
C HIS A 152 0.32 -11.98 -3.62
N ASN A 153 1.25 -11.56 -2.75
CA ASN A 153 2.20 -12.43 -2.07
C ASN A 153 1.90 -12.60 -0.57
N VAL A 154 0.75 -12.14 -0.09
CA VAL A 154 0.27 -12.39 1.27
C VAL A 154 -0.07 -13.87 1.40
N GLY A 155 0.76 -14.63 2.12
CA GLY A 155 0.47 -16.03 2.45
C GLY A 155 -0.57 -16.16 3.56
N THR A 156 -1.30 -17.27 3.57
CA THR A 156 -2.00 -17.74 4.77
C THR A 156 -0.98 -18.00 5.88
N PRO A 157 -1.30 -17.75 7.16
CA PRO A 157 -0.45 -18.24 8.23
C PRO A 157 -0.34 -19.76 8.05
N SER A 158 0.88 -20.27 7.96
CA SER A 158 1.14 -21.71 8.08
C SER A 158 0.48 -22.16 9.39
N ALA A 159 -0.56 -22.98 9.29
CA ALA A 159 -1.14 -23.66 10.43
C ALA A 159 -0.16 -24.71 10.97
#